data_AF-A0A117MJM8-F1
#
_entry.id   AF-A0A117MJM8-F1
#
_cell.length_a   1.000
_cell.length_b   1.000
_cell.length_c   1.000
_cell.angle_alpha   90.00
_cell.angle_beta   90.00
_cell.angle_gamma   90.00
#
_symmetry.space_group_name_H-M   'P 1'
#
loop_
_entity.id
_entity.type
_entity.pdbx_description
1 polymer ?
#
loop_
_entity_poly.entity_id
_entity_poly.type
_entity_poly.pdbx_seq_one_letter_code
_entity_poly.pdbx_strand_id
1 'polypeptide(L)'
;MLPLSPNLSEGISDKLLHFLAFYLLSMLVDFAFPKTPFNALKIFILLGYGIAIEIAQSFFPYRSCSFADIVADAAGIALYLLTVPLLKRIPFIRERWSE
;
A
#
# COMPACT_ATOMS: atom_id res chain seq x y z
N MET A 1 23.36 35.37 4.16
CA MET A 1 22.80 34.23 4.92
C MET A 1 22.65 33.08 3.93
N LEU A 2 23.44 32.02 4.06
CA LEU A 2 23.30 30.76 3.31
C LEU A 2 23.30 29.63 4.33
N PRO A 3 22.69 28.45 4.08
CA PRO A 3 21.64 28.06 3.11
C PRO A 3 20.51 27.24 3.78
N LEU A 4 19.57 26.67 3.00
CA LEU A 4 18.78 25.42 3.19
C LEU A 4 17.36 25.69 2.67
N SER A 5 16.82 25.07 1.63
CA SER A 5 17.13 23.84 0.89
C SER A 5 16.65 24.04 -0.55
N PRO A 6 17.13 23.26 -1.54
CA PRO A 6 16.41 23.13 -2.82
C PRO A 6 14.97 22.76 -2.50
N ASN A 7 14.03 23.12 -3.39
CA ASN A 7 12.65 22.66 -3.34
C ASN A 7 12.60 21.14 -3.11
N LEU A 8 12.64 20.70 -1.84
CA LEU A 8 12.47 19.31 -1.43
C LEU A 8 10.97 18.97 -1.44
N SER A 9 10.16 19.78 -2.13
CA SER A 9 8.78 19.46 -2.48
C SER A 9 8.70 18.63 -3.77
N GLU A 10 9.82 18.42 -4.49
CA GLU A 10 9.92 17.38 -5.53
C GLU A 10 10.21 16.00 -4.91
N GLY A 11 9.65 15.73 -3.73
CA GLY A 11 9.57 14.37 -3.19
C GLY A 11 8.63 13.51 -4.04
N ILE A 12 8.79 12.19 -3.94
CA ILE A 12 7.89 11.20 -4.55
C ILE A 12 6.44 11.63 -4.29
N SER A 13 5.60 11.65 -5.33
CA SER A 13 4.20 12.04 -5.21
C SER A 13 3.53 11.26 -4.08
N ASP A 14 2.81 11.96 -3.22
CA ASP A 14 2.12 11.34 -2.09
C ASP A 14 1.22 10.17 -2.50
N LYS A 15 0.48 10.34 -3.59
CA LYS A 15 -0.35 9.27 -4.17
C LYS A 15 0.47 8.06 -4.61
N LEU A 16 1.70 8.29 -5.12
CA LEU A 16 2.61 7.20 -5.45
C LEU A 16 3.14 6.51 -4.19
N LEU A 17 3.36 7.25 -3.10
CA LEU A 17 3.73 6.68 -1.81
C LEU A 17 2.59 5.82 -1.26
N HIS A 18 1.35 6.32 -1.25
CA HIS A 18 0.16 5.58 -0.87
C HIS A 18 -0.01 4.30 -1.69
N PHE A 19 0.05 4.42 -3.02
CA PHE A 19 -0.01 3.29 -3.94
C PHE A 19 1.06 2.23 -3.66
N LEU A 20 2.33 2.63 -3.54
CA LEU A 20 3.44 1.70 -3.33
C LEU A 20 3.39 1.09 -1.92
N ALA A 21 3.05 1.89 -0.91
CA ALA A 21 2.90 1.44 0.47
C ALA A 21 1.83 0.36 0.57
N PHE A 22 0.66 0.57 -0.05
CA PHE A 22 -0.42 -0.42 -0.01
C PHE A 22 -0.17 -1.65 -0.87
N TYR A 23 0.55 -1.51 -1.98
CA TYR A 23 1.05 -2.66 -2.72
C TYR A 23 1.97 -3.54 -1.85
N LEU A 24 2.97 -2.93 -1.21
CA LEU A 24 3.93 -3.65 -0.36
C LEU A 24 3.27 -4.20 0.90
N LEU A 25 2.35 -3.44 1.51
CA LEU A 25 1.60 -3.89 2.69
C LEU A 25 0.71 -5.08 2.34
N SER A 26 0.08 -5.09 1.17
CA SER A 26 -0.69 -6.24 0.67
C SER A 26 0.20 -7.47 0.53
N MET A 27 1.39 -7.31 -0.05
CA MET A 27 2.38 -8.39 -0.14
C MET A 27 2.79 -8.88 1.25
N LEU A 28 3.14 -8.00 2.18
CA LEU A 28 3.53 -8.37 3.54
C LEU A 28 2.41 -9.12 4.27
N VAL A 29 1.18 -8.62 4.20
CA VAL A 29 0.01 -9.28 4.80
C VAL A 29 -0.23 -10.65 4.18
N ASP A 30 -0.06 -10.81 2.87
CA ASP A 30 -0.21 -12.14 2.29
C ASP A 30 0.86 -13.09 2.81
N PHE A 31 2.13 -12.67 2.85
CA PHE A 31 3.25 -13.53 3.26
C PHE A 31 3.27 -13.81 4.76
N ALA A 32 2.79 -12.89 5.60
CA ALA A 32 2.70 -13.06 7.05
C ALA A 32 1.67 -14.14 7.45
N PHE A 33 0.65 -14.38 6.62
CA PHE A 33 -0.44 -15.33 6.91
C PHE A 33 -0.55 -16.44 5.86
N PRO A 34 0.45 -17.34 5.76
CA PRO A 34 0.56 -18.31 4.67
C PRO A 34 -0.62 -19.27 4.57
N LYS A 35 -1.16 -19.70 5.72
CA LYS A 35 -2.27 -20.66 5.84
C LYS A 35 -3.63 -20.15 5.33
N THR A 36 -3.70 -18.90 4.87
CA THR A 36 -4.93 -18.29 4.38
C THR A 36 -4.68 -17.63 3.04
N PRO A 37 -5.60 -17.77 2.07
CA PRO A 37 -5.48 -17.06 0.81
C PRO A 37 -5.59 -15.53 1.03
N PHE A 38 -5.17 -14.76 0.04
CA PHE A 38 -5.44 -13.33 0.02
C PHE A 38 -6.93 -13.10 -0.30
N ASN A 39 -7.75 -13.05 0.75
CA ASN A 39 -9.21 -13.02 0.67
C ASN A 39 -9.78 -11.60 0.87
N ALA A 40 -11.09 -11.47 0.69
CA ALA A 40 -11.81 -10.20 0.86
C ALA A 40 -11.61 -9.59 2.27
N LEU A 41 -11.47 -10.42 3.32
CA LEU A 41 -11.24 -9.93 4.67
C LEU A 41 -9.91 -9.15 4.78
N LYS A 42 -8.81 -9.67 4.22
CA LYS A 42 -7.52 -8.96 4.18
C LYS A 42 -7.65 -7.65 3.40
N ILE A 43 -8.37 -7.64 2.29
CA ILE A 43 -8.63 -6.43 1.49
C ILE A 43 -9.40 -5.39 2.31
N PHE A 44 -10.47 -5.77 3.01
CA PHE A 44 -11.24 -4.86 3.85
C PHE A 44 -10.43 -4.30 5.02
N ILE A 45 -9.60 -5.13 5.65
CA ILE A 45 -8.70 -4.68 6.72
C ILE A 45 -7.71 -3.64 6.18
N LEU A 46 -7.11 -3.90 5.01
CA LEU A 46 -6.18 -2.96 4.38
C LEU A 46 -6.86 -1.65 4.01
N LEU A 47 -8.02 -1.68 3.34
CA LEU A 47 -8.76 -0.45 3.02
C LEU A 47 -9.20 0.31 4.27
N GLY A 48 -9.66 -0.40 5.30
CA GLY A 48 -9.98 0.20 6.60
C GLY A 48 -8.76 0.86 7.25
N TYR A 49 -7.58 0.26 7.10
CA TYR A 49 -6.31 0.83 7.56
C TYR A 49 -5.94 2.11 6.79
N GLY A 50 -6.13 2.15 5.46
CA GLY A 50 -5.93 3.36 4.65
C GLY A 50 -6.86 4.50 5.06
N ILE A 51 -8.14 4.22 5.25
CA ILE A 51 -9.11 5.20 5.77
C ILE A 51 -8.71 5.69 7.17
N ALA A 52 -8.23 4.79 8.05
CA ALA A 52 -7.76 5.18 9.37
C ALA A 52 -6.54 6.11 9.31
N ILE A 53 -5.63 5.90 8.35
CA ILE A 53 -4.50 6.80 8.09
C ILE A 53 -5.00 8.17 7.61
N GLU A 54 -5.93 8.24 6.67
CA GLU A 54 -6.51 9.51 6.20
C GLU A 54 -7.18 10.31 7.34
N ILE A 55 -7.91 9.61 8.21
CA ILE A 55 -8.50 10.20 9.41
C ILE A 55 -7.38 10.71 10.33
N ALA A 56 -6.33 9.91 10.57
CA ALA A 56 -5.19 10.34 11.37
C ALA A 56 -4.47 11.55 10.76
N GLN A 57 -4.34 11.60 9.43
CA GLN A 57 -3.73 12.70 8.68
C GLN A 57 -4.53 14.00 8.82
N SER A 58 -5.86 13.92 8.94
CA SER A 58 -6.72 15.10 9.13
C SER A 58 -6.42 15.91 10.40
N PHE A 59 -5.75 15.30 11.38
CA PHE A 59 -5.31 16.01 12.59
C PHE A 59 -4.01 16.80 12.40
N PHE A 60 -3.28 16.62 11.30
CA PHE A 60 -2.03 17.32 11.04
C PHE A 60 -2.26 18.60 10.22
N PRO A 61 -1.74 19.76 10.65
CA PRO A 61 -2.04 21.05 10.00
C PRO A 61 -1.43 21.20 8.60
N TYR A 62 -0.47 20.36 8.23
CA TYR A 62 0.20 20.36 6.93
C TYR A 62 -0.31 19.26 5.98
N ARG A 63 -1.32 18.47 6.41
CA ARG A 63 -1.94 17.42 5.59
C ARG A 63 -3.45 17.48 5.66
N SER A 64 -4.08 17.22 4.51
CA SER A 64 -5.52 17.13 4.39
C SER A 64 -5.90 15.71 4.02
N CYS A 65 -6.96 15.19 4.65
CA CYS A 65 -7.62 13.96 4.21
C CYS A 65 -8.05 14.11 2.74
N SER A 66 -7.76 13.10 1.94
CA SER A 66 -7.90 13.13 0.49
C SER A 66 -8.46 11.83 -0.02
N PHE A 67 -9.61 11.93 -0.69
CA PHE A 67 -10.25 10.76 -1.32
C PHE A 67 -9.34 10.12 -2.38
N ALA A 68 -8.46 10.89 -3.01
CA ALA A 68 -7.54 10.38 -4.01
C ALA A 68 -6.51 9.40 -3.43
N ASP A 69 -6.17 9.54 -2.14
CA ASP A 69 -5.19 8.67 -1.48
C ASP A 69 -5.83 7.33 -1.11
N ILE A 70 -7.11 7.32 -0.72
CA ILE A 70 -7.90 6.08 -0.58
C ILE A 70 -7.97 5.32 -1.92
N VAL A 71 -8.13 6.04 -3.03
CA VAL A 71 -8.12 5.43 -4.37
C VAL A 71 -6.73 4.88 -4.72
N ALA A 72 -5.66 5.59 -4.34
CA ALA A 72 -4.29 5.12 -4.53
C ALA A 72 -4.01 3.84 -3.71
N ASP A 73 -4.46 3.79 -2.46
CA ASP A 73 -4.37 2.61 -1.60
C ASP A 73 -5.08 1.41 -2.24
N ALA A 74 -6.33 1.61 -2.69
CA ALA A 74 -7.10 0.57 -3.36
C ALA A 74 -6.43 0.08 -4.66
N ALA A 75 -5.84 1.00 -5.43
CA ALA A 75 -5.10 0.65 -6.64
C ALA A 75 -3.82 -0.15 -6.32
N GLY A 76 -3.12 0.14 -5.22
CA GLY A 76 -1.97 -0.64 -4.76
C GLY A 76 -2.35 -2.07 -4.39
N ILE A 77 -3.45 -2.24 -3.65
CA ILE A 77 -4.00 -3.56 -3.30
C ILE A 77 -4.42 -4.33 -4.56
N ALA A 78 -5.10 -3.67 -5.50
CA ALA A 78 -5.52 -4.28 -6.77
C ALA A 78 -4.31 -4.71 -7.62
N LEU A 79 -3.27 -3.87 -7.70
CA LEU A 79 -2.04 -4.24 -8.41
C LEU A 79 -1.41 -5.48 -7.77
N TYR A 80 -1.37 -5.57 -6.44
CA TYR A 80 -0.83 -6.75 -5.77
C TYR A 80 -1.57 -8.02 -6.23
N LEU A 81 -2.90 -8.02 -6.21
CA LEU A 81 -3.72 -9.14 -6.72
C LEU A 81 -3.38 -9.52 -8.17
N LEU A 82 -3.19 -8.52 -9.04
CA LEU A 82 -2.81 -8.74 -10.44
C LEU A 82 -1.40 -9.32 -10.59
N THR A 83 -0.50 -9.04 -9.64
CA THR A 83 0.85 -9.61 -9.64
C THR A 83 0.92 -11.03 -9.08
N VAL A 84 -0.05 -11.46 -8.25
CA VAL A 84 -0.06 -12.82 -7.65
C VAL A 84 0.10 -13.95 -8.69
N PRO A 85 -0.61 -13.97 -9.84
CA PRO A 85 -0.40 -14.98 -10.88
C PRO A 85 1.02 -15.00 -11.45
N LEU A 86 1.68 -13.84 -11.52
CA LEU A 86 3.07 -13.73 -11.96
C LEU A 86 4.04 -14.21 -10.88
N LEU A 87 3.81 -13.82 -9.62
CA LEU A 87 4.62 -14.25 -8.47
C LEU A 87 4.59 -15.77 -8.29
N LYS A 88 3.44 -16.42 -8.56
CA LYS A 88 3.31 -17.87 -8.55
C LYS A 88 4.17 -18.60 -9.60
N ARG A 89 4.69 -17.89 -10.62
CA ARG A 89 5.63 -18.47 -11.59
C ARG A 89 7.06 -18.53 -11.08
N ILE A 90 7.39 -17.75 -10.04
CA ILE A 90 8.73 -17.71 -9.47
C ILE A 90 8.86 -18.90 -8.49
N PRO A 91 9.76 -19.87 -8.73
CA PRO A 91 9.80 -21.13 -7.99
C PRO A 91 10.03 -20.95 -6.49
N PHE A 92 10.87 -20.00 -6.10
CA PHE A 92 11.16 -19.69 -4.69
C PHE A 92 9.96 -19.10 -3.94
N ILE A 93 9.13 -18.31 -4.63
CA ILE A 93 8.02 -17.59 -4.00
C ILE A 93 6.75 -18.43 -4.04
N ARG A 94 6.61 -19.32 -5.04
CA ARG A 94 5.45 -20.19 -5.22
C ARG A 94 5.11 -21.03 -3.99
N GLU A 95 6.10 -21.39 -3.18
CA GLU A 95 5.92 -22.15 -1.93
C GLU A 95 4.89 -21.49 -0.99
N ARG A 96 4.79 -20.15 -1.03
CA ARG A 96 3.77 -19.41 -0.30
C ARG A 96 2.34 -19.90 -0.61
N TRP A 97 2.05 -20.25 -1.86
CA TRP A 97 0.70 -20.66 -2.31
C TRP A 97 0.60 -22.14 -2.66
N SER A 98 1.62 -22.95 -2.36
CA SER A 98 1.50 -24.41 -2.42
C SER A 98 0.95 -24.92 -1.10
N GLU A 99 -0.28 -25.43 -1.14
CA GLU A 99 -0.84 -26.34 -0.12
C GLU A 99 -0.56 -27.78 -0.56
#